data_AF-A0A534RHS4-F1
#
_entry.id   AF-A0A534RHS4-F1
#
_cell.length_a   1.000
_cell.length_b   1.000
_cell.length_c   1.000
_cell.angle_alpha   90.00
_cell.angle_beta   90.00
_cell.angle_gamma   90.00
#
_symmetry.space_group_name_H-M   'P 1'
#
loop_
_entity.id
_entity.type
_entity.pdbx_description
1 polymer ?
#
loop_
_entity_poly.entity_id
_entity_poly.type
_entity_poly.pdbx_seq_one_letter_code
_entity_poly.pdbx_strand_id
1 'polypeptide(L)'
;MKDPFVLAGREYRSRLIVGTGKYPSFAETRRAVEASGAEIVTVAVRRVNITDPAKENLLDHLPLDRFTILPNTAGCYTAEDAIRTCRLAREAGVGTLVKLEVIGDEKTLFPDIPATIEAARVLVREGFQVLPYITDDPVACKRLEDLGCTAVMPLAAPIGSGLGIRNPFNLRIIVEQSRVPVI
;
A
#
# COMPACT_ATOMS: atom_id res chain seq x y z
N MET A 1 -7.22 -22.50 -16.74
CA MET A 1 -7.49 -22.50 -15.30
C MET A 1 -7.53 -21.04 -14.86
N LYS A 2 -8.50 -20.61 -14.04
CA LYS A 2 -8.49 -19.22 -13.51
C LYS A 2 -7.38 -19.14 -12.47
N ASP A 3 -6.51 -18.13 -12.56
CA ASP A 3 -5.43 -17.85 -11.60
C ASP A 3 -5.66 -16.47 -10.95
N PRO A 4 -6.66 -16.35 -10.05
CA PRO A 4 -6.97 -15.08 -9.42
C PRO A 4 -5.88 -14.66 -8.43
N PHE A 5 -5.67 -13.35 -8.31
CA PHE A 5 -4.92 -12.79 -7.19
C PHE A 5 -5.86 -12.65 -5.98
N VAL A 6 -5.54 -13.30 -4.87
CA VAL A 6 -6.35 -13.21 -3.64
C VAL A 6 -5.64 -12.32 -2.64
N LEU A 7 -6.33 -11.27 -2.20
CA LEU A 7 -5.83 -10.35 -1.17
C LEU A 7 -6.97 -10.04 -0.20
N ALA A 8 -6.72 -10.25 1.09
CA ALA A 8 -7.68 -9.91 2.14
C ALA A 8 -9.07 -10.58 1.98
N GLY A 9 -9.09 -11.81 1.46
CA GLY A 9 -10.31 -12.57 1.21
C GLY A 9 -11.10 -12.14 -0.02
N ARG A 10 -10.58 -11.20 -0.83
CA ARG A 10 -11.18 -10.79 -2.11
C ARG A 10 -10.34 -11.30 -3.28
N GLU A 11 -11.02 -11.76 -4.33
CA GLU A 11 -10.39 -12.19 -5.58
C GLU A 11 -10.28 -11.02 -6.56
N TYR A 12 -9.13 -10.91 -7.22
CA TYR A 12 -8.82 -9.96 -8.26
C TYR A 12 -8.34 -10.70 -9.50
N ARG A 13 -8.67 -10.16 -10.68
CA ARG A 13 -8.16 -10.66 -11.96
C ARG A 13 -6.82 -10.02 -12.30
N SER A 14 -6.65 -8.75 -11.95
CA SER A 14 -5.42 -8.00 -12.17
C SER A 14 -4.42 -8.22 -11.03
N ARG A 15 -3.15 -8.38 -11.39
CA ARG A 15 -1.99 -8.39 -10.48
C ARG A 15 -1.24 -7.05 -10.47
N LEU A 16 -1.76 -6.06 -11.21
CA LEU A 16 -1.19 -4.72 -11.27
C LEU A 16 -1.91 -3.80 -10.29
N ILE A 17 -1.17 -3.30 -9.30
CA ILE A 17 -1.64 -2.26 -8.37
C ILE A 17 -1.07 -0.92 -8.83
N VAL A 18 -1.91 0.11 -8.92
CA VAL A 18 -1.52 1.42 -9.45
C VAL A 18 -1.63 2.50 -8.37
N GLY A 19 -0.65 3.40 -8.33
CA GLY A 19 -0.69 4.59 -7.48
C GLY A 19 -1.15 5.84 -8.21
N THR A 20 -1.70 6.82 -7.49
CA THR A 20 -2.29 8.05 -8.05
C THR A 20 -1.40 9.30 -7.86
N GLY A 21 -0.16 9.11 -7.41
CA GLY A 21 0.69 10.17 -6.88
C GLY A 21 1.13 11.26 -7.87
N LYS A 22 1.23 10.95 -9.17
CA LYS A 22 2.03 11.73 -10.13
C LYS A 22 1.29 12.16 -11.40
N TYR A 23 0.01 11.83 -11.55
CA TYR A 23 -0.77 12.31 -12.69
C TYR A 23 -1.06 13.81 -12.56
N PRO A 24 -1.13 14.55 -13.67
CA PRO A 24 -1.36 15.99 -13.67
C PRO A 24 -2.81 16.37 -13.33
N SER A 25 -3.77 15.45 -13.44
CA SER A 25 -5.18 15.67 -13.08
C SER A 25 -5.86 14.36 -12.63
N PHE A 26 -6.99 14.48 -11.93
CA PHE A 26 -7.79 13.30 -11.57
C PHE A 26 -8.46 12.65 -12.78
N ALA A 27 -8.87 13.44 -13.78
CA ALA A 27 -9.37 12.91 -15.04
C ALA A 27 -8.32 12.04 -15.77
N GLU A 28 -7.06 12.46 -15.78
CA GLU A 28 -5.96 11.65 -16.32
C GLU A 28 -5.65 10.43 -15.47
N THR A 29 -5.70 10.58 -14.14
CA THR A 29 -5.56 9.46 -13.20
C THR A 29 -6.57 8.36 -13.51
N ARG A 30 -7.86 8.72 -13.68
CA ARG A 30 -8.92 7.77 -14.04
C ARG A 30 -8.63 7.07 -15.35
N ARG A 31 -8.29 7.82 -16.41
CA ARG A 31 -7.98 7.22 -17.73
C ARG A 31 -6.82 6.23 -17.64
N ALA A 32 -5.77 6.57 -16.89
CA ALA A 32 -4.61 5.70 -16.73
C ALA A 32 -4.95 4.43 -15.92
N VAL A 33 -5.70 4.56 -14.83
CA VAL A 33 -6.17 3.42 -14.04
C VAL A 33 -7.07 2.50 -14.89
N GLU A 34 -8.04 3.05 -15.61
CA GLU A 34 -8.94 2.27 -16.48
C GLU A 34 -8.16 1.55 -17.60
N ALA A 35 -7.22 2.23 -18.25
CA ALA A 35 -6.38 1.63 -19.29
C ALA A 35 -5.45 0.53 -18.77
N SER A 36 -4.97 0.65 -17.52
CA SER A 36 -4.10 -0.36 -16.90
C SER A 36 -4.82 -1.66 -16.54
N GLY A 37 -6.16 -1.64 -16.46
CA GLY A 37 -6.95 -2.77 -15.95
C GLY A 37 -6.72 -3.07 -14.47
N ALA A 38 -6.12 -2.16 -13.70
CA ALA A 38 -5.93 -2.31 -12.27
C ALA A 38 -7.27 -2.30 -11.53
N GLU A 39 -7.41 -3.22 -10.57
CA GLU A 39 -8.59 -3.30 -9.70
C GLU A 39 -8.30 -2.76 -8.29
N ILE A 40 -7.01 -2.59 -7.94
CA ILE A 40 -6.56 -2.02 -6.67
C ILE A 40 -5.78 -0.73 -6.96
N VAL A 41 -6.19 0.38 -6.32
CA VAL A 41 -5.61 1.71 -6.54
C VAL A 41 -5.17 2.32 -5.23
N THR A 42 -3.89 2.68 -5.11
CA THR A 42 -3.36 3.28 -3.89
C THR A 42 -3.61 4.79 -3.85
N VAL A 43 -4.07 5.29 -2.71
CA VAL A 43 -4.35 6.72 -2.51
C VAL A 43 -3.73 7.18 -1.20
N ALA A 44 -2.98 8.28 -1.22
CA ALA A 44 -2.51 8.89 0.02
C ALA A 44 -3.69 9.49 0.77
N VAL A 45 -3.87 9.16 2.05
CA VAL A 45 -5.04 9.58 2.85
C VAL A 45 -5.21 11.10 2.84
N ARG A 46 -4.11 11.85 2.90
CA ARG A 46 -4.10 13.33 2.80
C ARG A 46 -4.65 13.91 1.49
N ARG A 47 -4.78 13.10 0.43
CA ARG A 47 -5.37 13.48 -0.87
C ARG A 47 -6.84 13.10 -0.99
N VAL A 48 -7.36 12.31 -0.04
CA VAL A 48 -8.80 12.10 0.07
C VAL A 48 -9.35 13.29 0.81
N ASN A 49 -10.17 14.08 0.13
CA ASN A 49 -10.81 15.21 0.75
C ASN A 49 -12.03 14.74 1.55
N ILE A 50 -11.87 14.58 2.86
CA ILE A 50 -12.90 14.03 3.75
C ILE A 50 -13.74 15.15 4.39
N THR A 51 -13.27 16.40 4.34
CA THR A 51 -13.82 17.49 5.17
C THR A 51 -14.47 18.62 4.40
N ASP A 52 -14.17 18.80 3.11
CA ASP A 52 -14.64 19.94 2.33
C ASP A 52 -15.37 19.51 1.05
N PRO A 53 -16.70 19.39 1.05
CA PRO A 53 -17.47 18.95 -0.13
C PRO A 53 -17.28 19.83 -1.38
N ALA A 54 -16.75 21.05 -1.25
CA ALA A 54 -16.57 21.98 -2.35
C ALA A 54 -15.27 21.78 -3.15
N LYS A 55 -14.31 20.98 -2.66
CA LYS A 55 -13.08 20.68 -3.43
C LYS A 55 -13.16 19.32 -4.08
N GLU A 56 -12.65 19.27 -5.30
CA GLU A 56 -12.53 18.05 -6.10
C GLU A 56 -11.89 16.91 -5.30
N ASN A 57 -12.53 15.75 -5.29
CA ASN A 57 -12.04 14.57 -4.58
C ASN A 57 -11.63 13.50 -5.59
N LEU A 58 -10.47 12.87 -5.37
CA LEU A 58 -10.00 11.79 -6.21
C LEU A 58 -10.98 10.60 -6.22
N LEU A 59 -11.70 10.37 -5.12
CA LEU A 59 -12.69 9.29 -5.03
C LEU A 59 -13.88 9.49 -5.97
N ASP A 60 -14.19 10.72 -6.38
CA ASP A 60 -15.23 11.00 -7.38
C ASP A 60 -14.85 10.43 -8.76
N HIS A 61 -13.55 10.25 -9.01
CA HIS A 61 -13.00 9.72 -10.26
C HIS A 61 -12.68 8.22 -10.19
N LEU A 62 -12.69 7.63 -8.99
CA LEU A 62 -12.37 6.22 -8.72
C LEU A 62 -13.50 5.59 -7.90
N PRO A 63 -14.64 5.26 -8.52
CA PRO A 63 -15.82 4.81 -7.79
C PRO A 63 -15.59 3.45 -7.12
N LEU A 64 -16.02 3.34 -5.86
CA LEU A 64 -15.73 2.23 -4.95
C LEU A 64 -16.41 0.90 -5.33
N ASP A 65 -17.41 0.94 -6.21
CA ASP A 65 -18.07 -0.24 -6.79
C ASP A 65 -17.21 -0.92 -7.87
N ARG A 66 -16.24 -0.19 -8.45
CA ARG A 66 -15.34 -0.67 -9.49
C ARG A 66 -13.90 -0.90 -9.01
N PHE A 67 -13.42 -0.10 -8.06
CA PHE A 67 -12.04 -0.15 -7.59
C PHE A 67 -11.96 -0.43 -6.09
N THR A 68 -11.04 -1.30 -5.69
CA THR A 68 -10.58 -1.37 -4.31
C THR A 68 -9.60 -0.22 -4.06
N ILE A 69 -9.96 0.70 -3.17
CA ILE A 69 -9.05 1.76 -2.72
C ILE A 69 -8.13 1.20 -1.64
N LEU A 70 -6.82 1.41 -1.83
CA LEU A 70 -5.78 1.05 -0.88
C LEU A 70 -5.19 2.33 -0.26
N PRO A 71 -5.78 2.86 0.83
CA PRO A 71 -5.25 4.03 1.51
C PRO A 71 -3.83 3.77 2.01
N ASN A 72 -2.96 4.76 1.87
CA ASN A 72 -1.59 4.68 2.34
C ASN A 72 -1.19 5.83 3.26
N THR A 73 -0.19 5.56 4.11
CA THR A 73 0.38 6.50 5.07
C THR A 73 1.57 7.27 4.49
N ALA A 74 1.59 7.53 3.19
CA ALA A 74 2.68 8.28 2.57
C ALA A 74 2.86 9.67 3.20
N GLY A 75 4.09 9.94 3.64
CA GLY A 75 4.44 11.15 4.38
C GLY A 75 4.42 10.99 5.91
N CYS A 76 4.18 9.78 6.43
CA CYS A 76 4.39 9.45 7.83
C CYS A 76 5.85 9.03 8.06
N TYR A 77 6.47 9.59 9.10
CA TYR A 77 7.87 9.33 9.48
C TYR A 77 8.00 8.62 10.84
N THR A 78 6.88 8.43 11.53
CA THR A 78 6.81 7.73 12.81
C THR A 78 5.73 6.65 12.77
N ALA A 79 5.86 5.64 13.63
CA ALA A 79 4.83 4.63 13.80
C ALA A 79 3.49 5.25 14.24
N GLU A 80 3.54 6.23 15.15
CA GLU A 80 2.36 6.92 15.68
C GLU A 80 1.59 7.65 14.58
N ASP A 81 2.28 8.40 13.71
CA ASP A 81 1.64 9.13 12.60
C ASP A 81 0.97 8.17 11.62
N ALA A 82 1.63 7.05 11.31
CA ALA A 82 1.08 6.05 10.41
C ALA A 82 -0.15 5.35 11.01
N ILE A 83 -0.10 4.99 12.29
CA ILE A 83 -1.25 4.41 13.01
C ILE A 83 -2.43 5.40 13.01
N ARG A 84 -2.18 6.67 13.36
CA ARG A 84 -3.20 7.72 13.35
C ARG A 84 -3.81 7.89 11.97
N THR A 85 -2.99 7.90 10.92
CA THR A 85 -3.44 8.05 9.53
C THR A 85 -4.33 6.88 9.08
N CYS A 86 -3.97 5.65 9.43
CA CYS A 86 -4.80 4.46 9.14
C CYS A 86 -6.15 4.53 9.87
N ARG A 87 -6.17 4.93 11.15
CA ARG A 87 -7.42 5.11 11.90
C ARG A 87 -8.31 6.17 11.26
N LEU A 88 -7.74 7.31 10.84
CA LEU A 88 -8.48 8.34 10.12
C LEU A 88 -9.08 7.81 8.80
N ALA A 89 -8.33 7.02 8.03
CA ALA A 89 -8.85 6.42 6.80
C ALA A 89 -10.03 5.46 7.06
N ARG A 90 -9.96 4.68 8.15
CA ARG A 90 -11.06 3.80 8.57
C ARG A 90 -12.30 4.58 8.96
N GLU A 91 -12.16 5.61 9.81
CA GLU A 91 -13.28 6.47 10.23
C GLU A 91 -13.89 7.25 9.05
N ALA A 92 -13.09 7.57 8.03
CA ALA A 92 -13.55 8.20 6.79
C ALA A 92 -14.25 7.22 5.83
N GLY A 93 -14.43 5.95 6.21
CA GLY A 93 -15.13 4.95 5.41
C GLY A 93 -14.32 4.36 4.25
N VAL A 94 -13.00 4.61 4.19
CA VAL A 94 -12.13 4.07 3.13
C VAL A 94 -11.84 2.56 3.36
N GLY A 95 -11.96 2.09 4.60
CA GLY A 95 -11.88 0.68 4.96
C GLY A 95 -10.70 0.32 5.87
N THR A 96 -10.48 -0.99 6.07
CA THR A 96 -9.43 -1.53 6.96
C THR A 96 -8.23 -2.10 6.20
N LEU A 97 -8.28 -2.16 4.87
CA LEU A 97 -7.15 -2.52 4.02
C LEU A 97 -6.25 -1.31 3.85
N VAL A 98 -4.99 -1.40 4.29
CA VAL A 98 -4.06 -0.25 4.33
C VAL A 98 -2.69 -0.62 3.81
N LYS A 99 -2.09 0.27 3.01
CA LYS A 99 -0.67 0.22 2.66
C LYS A 99 0.11 1.03 3.68
N LEU A 100 0.83 0.34 4.55
CA LEU A 100 1.60 0.95 5.63
C LEU A 100 2.97 1.40 5.10
N GLU A 101 3.22 2.70 5.17
CA GLU A 101 4.47 3.36 4.81
C GLU A 101 4.94 4.20 6.00
N VAL A 102 6.07 3.81 6.62
CA VAL A 102 6.77 4.64 7.60
C VAL A 102 8.15 4.94 7.04
N ILE A 103 8.40 6.19 6.67
CA ILE A 103 9.62 6.60 5.97
C ILE A 103 10.71 6.96 6.99
N GLY A 104 11.91 6.41 6.82
CA GLY A 104 13.06 6.69 7.68
C GLY A 104 13.96 7.82 7.17
N ASP A 105 13.93 8.12 5.87
CA ASP A 105 14.73 9.19 5.26
C ASP A 105 13.97 9.85 4.11
N GLU A 106 13.75 11.17 4.21
CA GLU A 106 12.96 11.94 3.24
C GLU A 106 13.60 11.97 1.84
N LYS A 107 14.94 11.87 1.77
CA LYS A 107 15.68 11.99 0.52
C LYS A 107 15.61 10.72 -0.32
N THR A 108 15.79 9.57 0.31
CA THR A 108 15.83 8.26 -0.34
C THR A 108 14.48 7.55 -0.33
N LEU A 109 13.56 7.98 0.54
CA LEU A 109 12.25 7.37 0.77
C LEU A 109 12.35 5.89 1.18
N PHE A 110 13.46 5.50 1.82
CA PHE A 110 13.60 4.18 2.42
C PHE A 110 12.69 4.06 3.65
N PRO A 111 12.11 2.87 3.89
CA PRO A 111 11.27 2.64 5.05
C PRO A 111 12.10 2.52 6.34
N ASP A 112 11.57 3.05 7.43
CA ASP A 112 12.03 2.73 8.78
C ASP A 112 11.44 1.37 9.18
N ILE A 113 12.28 0.33 9.16
CA ILE A 113 11.85 -1.04 9.43
C ILE A 113 11.38 -1.23 10.88
N PRO A 114 12.13 -0.79 11.92
CA PRO A 114 11.65 -0.83 13.30
C PRO A 114 10.27 -0.17 13.48
N ALA A 115 10.08 1.05 12.99
CA ALA A 115 8.82 1.77 13.13
C ALA A 115 7.69 1.13 12.32
N THR A 116 7.99 0.57 11.14
CA THR A 116 7.02 -0.18 10.34
C THR A 116 6.52 -1.42 11.08
N ILE A 117 7.42 -2.18 11.72
CA ILE A 117 7.05 -3.37 12.52
C ILE A 117 6.22 -2.96 13.73
N GLU A 118 6.54 -1.85 14.39
CA GLU A 118 5.76 -1.32 15.51
C GLU A 118 4.33 -0.96 15.09
N ALA A 119 4.19 -0.17 14.02
CA ALA A 119 2.89 0.23 13.50
C ALA A 119 2.06 -0.98 13.03
N ALA A 120 2.68 -1.91 12.29
CA ALA A 120 2.02 -3.12 11.82
C ALA A 120 1.44 -3.95 12.98
N ARG A 121 2.20 -4.12 14.07
CA ARG A 121 1.75 -4.86 15.26
C ARG A 121 0.50 -4.26 15.88
N VAL A 122 0.42 -2.93 15.96
CA VAL A 122 -0.75 -2.23 16.49
C VAL A 122 -1.94 -2.37 15.54
N LEU A 123 -1.72 -2.08 14.26
CA LEU A 123 -2.77 -2.08 13.24
C LEU A 123 -3.40 -3.46 13.04
N VAL A 124 -2.59 -4.53 12.99
CA VAL A 124 -3.12 -5.90 12.89
C VAL A 124 -3.97 -6.26 14.11
N ARG A 125 -3.54 -5.89 15.32
CA ARG A 125 -4.35 -6.10 16.54
C ARG A 125 -5.68 -5.34 16.52
N GLU A 126 -5.72 -4.21 15.83
CA GLU A 126 -6.93 -3.41 15.60
C GLU A 126 -7.78 -3.87 14.42
N GLY A 127 -7.45 -5.02 13.82
CA GLY A 127 -8.22 -5.62 12.73
C GLY A 127 -7.97 -4.98 11.35
N PHE A 128 -6.88 -4.22 11.18
CA PHE A 128 -6.46 -3.78 9.85
C PHE A 128 -5.84 -4.92 9.05
N GLN A 129 -6.09 -4.90 7.75
CA GLN A 129 -5.43 -5.76 6.76
C GLN A 129 -4.22 -4.98 6.22
N VAL A 130 -3.05 -5.24 6.79
CA VAL A 130 -1.86 -4.40 6.59
C VAL A 130 -0.99 -4.92 5.45
N LEU A 131 -0.61 -4.02 4.54
CA LEU A 131 0.35 -4.22 3.46
C LEU A 131 1.56 -3.31 3.69
N PRO A 132 2.62 -3.77 4.37
CA PRO A 132 3.76 -2.95 4.73
C PRO A 132 4.74 -2.77 3.56
N TYR A 133 5.09 -1.52 3.25
CA TYR A 133 6.22 -1.16 2.40
C TYR A 133 7.53 -1.31 3.18
N ILE A 134 8.40 -2.18 2.69
CA ILE A 134 9.63 -2.57 3.39
C ILE A 134 10.80 -2.74 2.42
N THR A 135 12.00 -2.85 2.99
CA THR A 135 13.20 -3.25 2.22
C THR A 135 13.08 -4.68 1.73
N ASP A 136 13.98 -5.07 0.83
CA ASP A 136 14.21 -6.44 0.38
C ASP A 136 14.88 -7.31 1.45
N ASP A 137 14.55 -7.13 2.74
CA ASP A 137 15.05 -7.94 3.86
C ASP A 137 14.12 -9.15 4.10
N PRO A 138 14.59 -10.40 3.87
CA PRO A 138 13.77 -11.58 4.08
C PRO A 138 13.32 -11.77 5.53
N VAL A 139 14.13 -11.37 6.51
CA VAL A 139 13.80 -11.49 7.93
C VAL A 139 12.72 -10.50 8.32
N ALA A 140 12.80 -9.26 7.83
CA ALA A 140 11.77 -8.26 8.06
C ALA A 140 10.42 -8.69 7.44
N CYS A 141 10.45 -9.19 6.20
CA CYS A 141 9.26 -9.74 5.53
C CYS A 141 8.63 -10.86 6.37
N LYS A 142 9.44 -11.83 6.81
CA LYS A 142 8.92 -12.97 7.59
C LYS A 142 8.32 -12.53 8.92
N ARG A 143 8.96 -11.58 9.63
CA ARG A 143 8.41 -11.02 10.88
C ARG A 143 7.06 -10.34 10.67
N LEU A 144 6.90 -9.58 9.59
CA LEU A 144 5.64 -8.89 9.29
C LEU A 144 4.53 -9.87 8.90
N GLU A 145 4.86 -10.93 8.15
CA GLU A 145 3.96 -12.06 7.91
C GLU A 145 3.53 -12.71 9.23
N ASP A 146 4.48 -13.04 10.11
CA ASP A 146 4.19 -13.71 11.39
C ASP A 146 3.36 -12.83 12.35
N LEU A 147 3.45 -11.51 12.23
CA LEU A 147 2.59 -10.57 12.94
C LEU A 147 1.13 -10.59 12.45
N GLY A 148 0.87 -11.12 11.25
CA GLY A 148 -0.45 -11.18 10.63
C GLY A 148 -0.69 -10.15 9.52
N CYS A 149 0.35 -9.55 8.94
CA CYS A 149 0.18 -8.71 7.75
C CYS A 149 -0.40 -9.53 6.60
N THR A 150 -1.32 -8.93 5.82
CA THR A 150 -2.07 -9.63 4.77
C THR A 150 -1.24 -9.85 3.50
N ALA A 151 -0.19 -9.05 3.31
CA ALA A 151 0.85 -9.24 2.32
C ALA A 151 2.15 -8.63 2.85
N VAL A 152 3.24 -8.76 2.09
CA VAL A 152 4.48 -8.01 2.28
C VAL A 152 4.86 -7.32 0.97
N MET A 153 5.38 -6.09 1.05
CA MET A 153 5.74 -5.29 -0.14
C MET A 153 7.22 -4.88 -0.14
N PRO A 154 8.15 -5.80 -0.42
CA PRO A 154 9.57 -5.49 -0.51
C PRO A 154 9.86 -4.60 -1.74
N LEU A 155 10.60 -3.52 -1.53
CA LEU A 155 10.97 -2.60 -2.59
C LEU A 155 11.90 -3.23 -3.63
N ALA A 156 11.70 -2.87 -4.91
CA ALA A 156 12.62 -3.23 -5.99
C ALA A 156 13.84 -2.29 -6.04
N ALA A 157 13.61 -1.00 -5.78
CA ALA A 157 14.56 0.11 -5.80
C ALA A 157 13.99 1.31 -4.98
N PRO A 158 14.78 2.37 -4.71
CA PRO A 158 14.25 3.59 -4.10
C PRO A 158 13.08 4.17 -4.90
N ILE A 159 12.06 4.68 -4.20
CA ILE A 159 10.81 5.17 -4.81
C ILE A 159 11.10 6.24 -5.86
N GLY A 160 10.51 6.08 -7.05
CA GLY A 160 10.62 7.04 -8.15
C GLY A 160 11.93 7.00 -8.93
N SER A 161 12.89 6.13 -8.57
CA SER A 161 14.19 6.04 -9.25
C SER A 161 14.13 5.40 -10.64
N GLY A 162 13.14 4.54 -10.91
CA GLY A 162 13.02 3.84 -12.19
C GLY A 162 14.10 2.77 -12.45
N LEU A 163 14.88 2.37 -11.44
CA LEU A 163 16.04 1.48 -11.62
C LEU A 163 15.70 -0.01 -11.79
N GLY A 164 14.41 -0.38 -11.74
CA GLY A 164 13.97 -1.77 -11.79
C GLY A 164 14.40 -2.57 -10.55
N ILE A 165 14.45 -3.90 -10.67
CA ILE A 165 14.84 -4.79 -9.56
C ILE A 165 16.35 -4.68 -9.29
N ARG A 166 16.72 -4.28 -8.08
CA ARG A 166 18.13 -4.15 -7.67
C ARG A 166 18.73 -5.42 -7.06
N ASN A 167 17.90 -6.22 -6.39
CA ASN A 167 18.36 -7.41 -5.68
C ASN A 167 17.40 -8.60 -5.91
N PRO A 168 17.50 -9.27 -7.07
CA PRO A 168 16.61 -10.39 -7.38
C PRO A 168 16.83 -11.60 -6.46
N PHE A 169 18.00 -11.70 -5.80
CA PHE A 169 18.30 -12.81 -4.90
C PHE A 169 17.49 -12.74 -3.61
N ASN A 170 17.46 -11.58 -2.95
CA ASN A 170 16.64 -11.42 -1.76
C ASN A 170 15.15 -11.55 -2.08
N LEU A 171 14.69 -10.98 -3.19
CA LEU A 171 13.29 -11.09 -3.61
C LEU A 171 12.89 -12.55 -3.86
N ARG A 172 13.79 -13.37 -4.43
CA ARG A 172 13.53 -14.82 -4.59
C ARG A 172 13.36 -15.51 -3.24
N ILE A 173 14.24 -15.24 -2.27
CA ILE A 173 14.12 -15.81 -0.92
C ILE A 173 12.79 -15.42 -0.29
N ILE A 174 12.39 -14.14 -0.42
CA ILE A 174 11.10 -13.64 0.11
C ILE A 174 9.93 -14.39 -0.54
N VAL A 175 9.92 -14.53 -1.87
CA VAL A 175 8.86 -15.25 -2.59
C VAL A 175 8.81 -16.73 -2.20
N GLU A 176 9.96 -17.40 -2.05
CA GLU A 176 10.02 -18.82 -1.71
C GLU A 176 9.56 -19.11 -0.26
N GLN A 177 9.85 -18.21 0.69
CA GLN A 177 9.51 -18.41 2.10
C GLN A 177 8.08 -17.97 2.47
N SER A 178 7.52 -17.00 1.73
CA SER A 178 6.30 -16.32 2.17
C SER A 178 5.04 -17.13 1.90
N ARG A 179 4.12 -17.09 2.86
CA ARG A 179 2.79 -17.73 2.76
C ARG A 179 1.67 -16.74 2.47
N VAL A 180 1.98 -15.46 2.53
CA VAL A 180 1.13 -14.35 2.11
C VAL A 180 1.61 -13.83 0.76
N PRO A 181 0.78 -13.09 0.02
CA PRO A 181 1.23 -12.39 -1.17
C PRO A 181 2.50 -11.55 -0.96
N VAL A 182 3.39 -11.62 -1.93
CA VAL A 182 4.55 -10.72 -2.06
C VAL A 182 4.26 -9.81 -3.25
N ILE A 183 4.24 -8.49 -3.01
CA ILE A 183 3.83 -7.47 -3.99
C ILE A 183 5.00 -6.54 -4.30
#